data_AF-A0A0G1UNF2-F1
#
_entry.id   AF-A0A0G1UNF2-F1
#
_cell.length_a   1.000
_cell.length_b   1.000
_cell.length_c   1.000
_cell.angle_alpha   90.00
_cell.angle_beta   90.00
_cell.angle_gamma   90.00
#
_symmetry.space_group_name_H-M   'P 1'
#
loop_
_entity.id
_entity.type
_entity.pdbx_description
1 polymer ?
#
loop_
_entity_poly.entity_id
_entity_poly.type
_entity_poly.pdbx_seq_one_letter_code
_entity_poly.pdbx_strand_id
1 'polypeptide(L)'
;MSCIVRKHTGVDKPEEFLYDIYIPYRGIEYMPKGIPRDQSIQHTILHRMKIARGHLDRVVNMVESGHYCIDVIHQSLAVQSALKSIDQLVLKNHMETCVADAIKQGRKNEVIEEVMKVMEKR
;
A
#
# COMPACT_ATOMS: atom_id res chain seq x y z
N MET A 1 45.89 6.59 -20.64
CA MET A 1 45.79 5.71 -19.46
C MET A 1 45.50 6.54 -18.23
N SER A 2 44.30 6.38 -17.69
CA SER A 2 43.95 6.35 -16.25
C SER A 2 42.55 6.93 -16.07
N CYS A 3 41.61 6.01 -15.86
CA CYS A 3 40.20 6.25 -15.64
C CYS A 3 40.01 6.82 -14.23
N ILE A 4 39.42 8.00 -14.10
CA ILE A 4 39.04 8.57 -12.81
C ILE A 4 37.81 7.79 -12.31
N VAL A 5 38.03 6.85 -11.40
CA VAL A 5 36.96 6.14 -10.70
C VAL A 5 36.32 7.11 -9.71
N ARG A 6 35.14 7.65 -10.04
CA ARG A 6 34.30 8.36 -9.07
C ARG A 6 33.80 7.36 -8.04
N LYS A 7 34.20 7.55 -6.78
CA LYS A 7 33.58 6.87 -5.64
C LYS A 7 32.16 7.42 -5.47
N HIS A 8 31.16 6.68 -5.96
CA HIS A 8 29.78 6.84 -5.52
C HIS A 8 29.62 6.11 -4.18
N THR A 9 29.99 6.79 -3.09
CA THR A 9 29.56 6.38 -1.74
C THR A 9 28.29 7.18 -1.41
N GLY A 10 27.17 6.74 -1.96
CA GLY A 10 25.83 7.14 -1.56
C GLY A 10 25.08 5.85 -1.25
N VAL A 11 25.26 5.32 -0.04
CA VAL A 11 24.42 4.25 0.45
C VAL A 11 23.10 4.93 0.84
N ASP A 12 22.08 4.76 0.01
CA ASP A 12 20.73 5.22 0.27
C ASP A 12 20.27 4.65 1.61
N LYS A 13 20.02 5.54 2.59
CA LYS A 13 19.53 5.11 3.90
C LYS A 13 18.10 4.59 3.72
N PRO A 14 17.77 3.37 4.19
CA PRO A 14 16.43 2.82 4.07
C PRO A 14 15.33 3.65 4.76
N GLU A 15 15.71 4.54 5.69
CA GLU A 15 14.80 5.42 6.43
C GLU A 15 14.31 6.63 5.61
N GLU A 16 15.07 7.11 4.62
CA GLU A 16 14.65 8.23 3.76
C GLU A 16 13.58 7.80 2.74
N PHE A 17 13.62 6.55 2.27
CA PHE A 17 12.66 5.97 1.33
C PHE A 17 11.24 5.80 1.92
N LEU A 18 11.15 5.62 3.25
CA LEU A 18 9.88 5.41 3.97
C LEU A 18 9.03 6.69 4.06
N TYR A 19 9.65 7.87 4.08
CA TYR A 19 8.93 9.15 4.16
C TYR A 19 8.35 9.59 2.81
N ASP A 20 8.96 9.22 1.68
CA ASP A 20 8.46 9.57 0.35
C ASP A 20 7.25 8.72 -0.09
N ILE A 21 7.09 7.51 0.46
CA ILE A 21 5.96 6.61 0.18
C ILE A 21 4.78 6.85 1.14
N TYR A 22 5.03 7.37 2.34
CA TYR A 22 3.99 7.66 3.32
C TYR A 22 3.36 9.03 3.02
N ILE A 23 2.30 9.06 2.21
CA ILE A 23 1.46 10.25 2.07
C ILE A 23 0.36 10.19 3.15
N PRO A 24 0.49 10.89 4.29
CA PRO A 24 -0.57 10.91 5.28
C PRO A 24 -1.81 11.56 4.65
N TYR A 25 -2.89 10.79 4.60
CA TYR A 25 -4.18 11.33 4.23
C TYR A 25 -4.66 12.24 5.37
N ARG A 26 -4.33 13.54 5.28
CA ARG A 26 -4.94 14.56 6.16
C ARG A 26 -6.37 14.84 5.70
N GLY A 27 -7.24 13.85 5.87
CA GLY A 27 -8.68 13.98 5.69
C GLY A 27 -9.36 13.83 7.05
N ILE A 28 -9.83 14.96 7.59
CA ILE A 28 -10.81 15.15 8.68
C ILE A 28 -10.56 14.31 9.96
N GLU A 29 -10.19 15.01 11.05
CA GLU A 29 -10.51 14.56 12.41
C GLU A 29 -11.98 14.08 12.45
N TYR A 30 -12.28 13.00 13.18
CA TYR A 30 -13.62 12.39 13.31
C TYR A 30 -14.04 11.38 12.22
N MET A 31 -13.33 10.25 12.15
CA MET A 31 -13.98 8.97 11.82
C MET A 31 -13.66 7.92 12.90
N PRO A 32 -14.66 7.32 13.57
CA PRO A 32 -14.40 6.25 14.53
C PRO A 32 -13.94 4.99 13.78
N LYS A 33 -12.70 4.56 14.05
CA LYS A 33 -12.04 3.29 13.64
C LYS A 33 -12.49 2.74 12.28
N GLY A 34 -11.96 3.33 11.21
CA GLY A 34 -12.00 2.72 9.88
C GLY A 34 -11.08 1.49 9.82
N ILE A 35 -11.67 0.33 9.51
CA ILE A 35 -11.02 -0.96 9.22
C ILE A 35 -10.78 -1.88 10.45
N PRO A 36 -11.51 -3.02 10.53
CA PRO A 36 -12.89 -3.26 10.07
C PRO A 36 -13.86 -3.44 11.23
N ARG A 37 -15.15 -3.23 10.94
CA ARG A 37 -16.24 -3.47 11.88
C ARG A 37 -16.61 -4.96 11.99
N ASP A 38 -16.30 -5.73 10.95
CA ASP A 38 -16.47 -7.18 10.88
C ASP A 38 -15.13 -7.89 11.08
N GLN A 39 -15.04 -8.72 12.11
CA GLN A 39 -13.85 -9.51 12.44
C GLN A 39 -13.45 -10.48 11.32
N SER A 40 -14.40 -10.98 10.54
CA SER A 40 -14.15 -11.91 9.43
C SER A 40 -13.42 -11.22 8.27
N ILE A 41 -13.83 -10.01 7.92
CA ILE A 41 -13.18 -9.18 6.90
C ILE A 41 -11.78 -8.76 7.39
N GLN A 42 -11.64 -8.43 8.68
CA GLN A 42 -10.33 -8.12 9.29
C GLN A 42 -9.36 -9.27 9.16
N HIS A 43 -9.80 -10.46 9.55
CA HIS A 43 -8.99 -11.66 9.45
C HIS A 43 -8.57 -11.92 8.00
N THR A 44 -9.49 -11.75 7.05
CA THR A 44 -9.22 -11.95 5.61
C THR A 44 -8.20 -10.95 5.07
N ILE A 45 -8.35 -9.66 5.38
CA ILE A 45 -7.40 -8.61 4.96
C ILE A 45 -6.01 -8.90 5.57
N LEU A 46 -5.94 -9.16 6.88
CA LEU A 46 -4.68 -9.46 7.55
C LEU A 46 -4.02 -10.72 7.00
N HIS A 47 -4.79 -11.75 6.69
CA HIS A 47 -4.27 -12.98 6.09
C HIS A 47 -3.63 -12.69 4.72
N ARG A 48 -4.31 -11.95 3.84
CA ARG A 48 -3.77 -11.57 2.52
C ARG A 48 -2.56 -10.65 2.63
N MET A 49 -2.56 -9.69 3.57
CA MET A 49 -1.42 -8.83 3.84
C MET A 49 -0.19 -9.64 4.29
N LYS A 50 -0.37 -10.63 5.16
CA LYS A 50 0.72 -11.53 5.60
C LYS A 50 1.30 -12.35 4.44
N ILE A 51 0.44 -12.80 3.52
CA ILE A 51 0.88 -13.47 2.28
C ILE A 51 1.69 -12.49 1.43
N ALA A 52 1.15 -11.31 1.13
CA ALA A 52 1.84 -10.29 0.32
C ALA A 52 3.21 -9.92 0.91
N ARG A 53 3.31 -9.80 2.24
CA ARG A 53 4.58 -9.60 2.95
C ARG A 53 5.58 -10.74 2.67
N GLY A 54 5.15 -12.01 2.78
CA GLY A 54 6.02 -13.14 2.46
C GLY A 54 6.49 -13.15 0.99
N HIS A 55 5.66 -12.68 0.05
CA HIS A 55 6.08 -12.49 -1.34
C HIS A 55 7.10 -11.36 -1.48
N LEU A 56 6.94 -10.25 -0.75
CA LEU A 56 7.91 -9.15 -0.73
C LEU A 56 9.24 -9.59 -0.11
N ASP A 57 9.21 -10.32 1.00
CA ASP A 57 10.41 -10.88 1.64
C ASP A 57 11.17 -11.77 0.63
N ARG A 58 10.47 -12.53 -0.21
CA ARG A 58 11.09 -13.28 -1.30
C ARG A 58 11.77 -12.37 -2.33
N VAL A 59 11.13 -11.28 -2.75
CA VAL A 59 11.73 -10.31 -3.69
C VAL A 59 13.04 -9.76 -3.11
N VAL A 60 13.04 -9.37 -1.84
CA VAL A 60 14.24 -8.89 -1.14
C VAL A 60 15.36 -9.94 -1.19
N ASN A 61 15.06 -11.19 -0.81
CA ASN A 61 16.03 -12.29 -0.86
C ASN A 61 16.57 -12.55 -2.28
N MET A 62 15.72 -12.44 -3.31
CA MET A 62 16.13 -12.61 -4.70
C MET A 62 17.16 -11.54 -5.12
N VAL A 63 16.97 -10.30 -4.69
CA VAL A 63 17.90 -9.19 -4.93
C VAL A 63 19.22 -9.44 -4.19
N GLU A 64 19.15 -9.76 -2.89
CA GLU A 64 20.34 -10.05 -2.07
C GLU A 64 21.17 -11.22 -2.62
N SER A 65 20.49 -12.22 -3.19
CA SER A 65 21.11 -13.41 -3.78
C SER A 65 21.50 -13.23 -5.26
N GLY A 66 21.34 -12.03 -5.83
CA GLY A 66 21.74 -11.74 -7.22
C GLY A 66 20.97 -12.52 -8.28
N HIS A 67 19.67 -12.76 -8.09
CA HIS A 67 18.83 -13.42 -9.09
C HIS A 67 18.69 -12.59 -10.37
N TYR A 68 18.32 -13.25 -11.47
CA TYR A 68 18.10 -12.61 -12.76
C TYR A 68 17.05 -11.49 -12.66
N CYS A 69 17.37 -10.32 -13.20
CA CYS A 69 16.59 -9.11 -12.99
C CYS A 69 15.13 -9.23 -13.46
N ILE A 70 14.88 -9.97 -14.54
CA ILE A 70 13.52 -10.19 -15.06
C ILE A 70 12.69 -11.00 -14.05
N ASP A 71 13.27 -12.02 -13.41
CA ASP A 71 12.56 -12.82 -12.42
C ASP A 71 12.19 -11.99 -11.18
N VAL A 72 13.10 -11.10 -10.75
CA VAL A 72 12.84 -10.15 -9.66
C VAL A 72 11.68 -9.22 -10.03
N ILE A 73 11.66 -8.68 -11.25
CA ILE A 73 10.58 -7.82 -11.74
C ILE A 73 9.25 -8.58 -11.77
N HIS A 74 9.23 -9.80 -12.30
CA HIS A 74 8.01 -10.62 -12.33
C HIS A 74 7.48 -10.90 -10.92
N GLN A 75 8.36 -11.24 -9.96
CA GLN A 75 7.95 -11.47 -8.58
C GLN A 75 7.46 -10.18 -7.90
N SER A 76 8.10 -9.04 -8.18
CA SER A 76 7.66 -7.72 -7.70
C SER A 76 6.27 -7.35 -8.22
N LEU A 77 5.99 -7.57 -9.52
CA LEU A 77 4.67 -7.35 -10.11
C LEU A 77 3.59 -8.24 -9.47
N ALA A 78 3.94 -9.46 -9.05
CA ALA A 78 3.03 -10.32 -8.30
C ALA A 78 2.67 -9.73 -6.93
N VAL A 79 3.65 -9.13 -6.22
CA VAL A 79 3.39 -8.40 -4.95
C VAL A 79 2.44 -7.22 -5.19
N GLN A 80 2.69 -6.42 -6.22
CA GLN A 80 1.82 -5.28 -6.56
C GLN A 80 0.39 -5.72 -6.88
N SER A 81 0.22 -6.83 -7.62
CA SER A 81 -1.09 -7.41 -7.91
C SER A 81 -1.82 -7.88 -6.64
N ALA A 82 -1.09 -8.49 -5.70
CA ALA A 82 -1.64 -8.89 -4.41
C ALA A 82 -2.10 -7.68 -3.58
N LEU A 83 -1.28 -6.62 -3.51
CA LEU A 83 -1.64 -5.38 -2.82
C LEU A 83 -2.88 -4.74 -3.43
N LYS A 84 -2.95 -4.63 -4.76
CA LYS A 84 -4.13 -4.10 -5.48
C LYS A 84 -5.41 -4.88 -5.15
N SER A 85 -5.33 -6.20 -5.03
CA SER A 85 -6.48 -7.04 -4.64
C SER A 85 -6.91 -6.79 -3.19
N ILE A 86 -5.96 -6.53 -2.30
CA ILE A 86 -6.25 -6.19 -0.90
C ILE A 86 -6.87 -4.80 -0.80
N ASP A 87 -6.35 -3.82 -1.53
CA ASP A 87 -6.89 -2.45 -1.58
C ASP A 87 -8.34 -2.44 -2.07
N GLN A 88 -8.66 -3.24 -3.09
CA GLN A 88 -10.04 -3.42 -3.57
C GLN A 88 -10.96 -3.98 -2.49
N LEU A 89 -10.50 -4.94 -1.69
CA LEU A 89 -11.27 -5.50 -0.57
C LEU A 89 -11.49 -4.46 0.53
N VAL A 90 -10.45 -3.70 0.88
CA VAL A 90 -10.53 -2.62 1.87
C VAL A 90 -11.50 -1.53 1.42
N LEU A 91 -11.39 -1.08 0.16
CA LEU A 91 -12.25 -0.07 -0.43
C LEU A 91 -13.70 -0.53 -0.47
N LYS A 92 -13.97 -1.77 -0.91
CA LYS A 92 -15.31 -2.34 -0.91
C LYS A 92 -15.93 -2.29 0.50
N ASN A 93 -15.20 -2.76 1.50
CA ASN A 93 -15.66 -2.71 2.89
C ASN A 93 -15.90 -1.26 3.36
N HIS A 94 -15.05 -0.30 2.96
CA HIS A 94 -15.25 1.11 3.28
C HIS A 94 -16.54 1.67 2.65
N MET A 95 -16.82 1.34 1.38
CA MET A 95 -18.06 1.73 0.70
C MET A 95 -19.31 1.15 1.38
N GLU A 96 -19.27 -0.12 1.77
CA GLU A 96 -20.41 -0.82 2.39
C GLU A 96 -20.68 -0.38 3.85
N THR A 97 -19.70 0.24 4.51
CA THR A 97 -19.80 0.61 5.94
C THR A 97 -19.73 2.12 6.16
N CYS A 98 -18.53 2.69 6.04
CA CYS A 98 -18.25 4.07 6.41
C CYS A 98 -18.95 5.06 5.49
N VAL A 99 -18.92 4.82 4.18
CA VAL A 99 -19.61 5.65 3.17
C VAL A 99 -21.12 5.52 3.34
N ALA A 100 -21.63 4.28 3.44
CA ALA A 100 -23.06 4.03 3.61
C ALA A 100 -23.63 4.75 4.85
N ASP A 101 -22.91 4.75 5.97
CA ASP A 101 -23.31 5.47 7.18
C ASP A 101 -23.20 6.98 7.04
N ALA A 102 -22.12 7.49 6.44
CA ALA A 102 -21.95 8.92 6.23
C ALA A 102 -23.06 9.49 5.34
N ILE A 103 -23.49 8.75 4.31
CA ILE A 103 -24.65 9.12 3.48
C ILE A 103 -25.93 9.18 4.31
N LYS A 104 -26.19 8.19 5.17
CA LYS A 104 -27.36 8.20 6.08
C LYS A 104 -27.34 9.36 7.07
N GLN A 105 -26.16 9.85 7.43
CA GLN A 105 -25.94 10.99 8.32
C GLN A 105 -25.92 12.35 7.60
N GLY A 106 -26.19 12.40 6.29
CA GLY A 106 -26.20 13.63 5.52
C GLY A 106 -24.82 14.14 5.08
N ARG A 107 -23.73 13.40 5.36
CA ARG A 107 -22.34 13.74 5.00
C ARG A 107 -21.90 13.18 3.65
N LYS A 108 -22.82 13.13 2.68
CA LYS A 108 -22.60 12.49 1.36
C LYS A 108 -21.43 13.12 0.60
N ASN A 109 -21.39 14.45 0.49
CA ASN A 109 -20.40 15.11 -0.36
C ASN A 109 -18.98 14.97 0.19
N GLU A 110 -18.82 15.14 1.51
CA GLU A 110 -17.54 14.98 2.22
C GLU A 110 -16.94 13.59 1.97
N VAL A 111 -17.73 12.54 2.18
CA VAL A 111 -17.22 11.16 2.09
C VAL A 111 -16.95 10.73 0.64
N ILE A 112 -17.71 11.25 -0.33
CA ILE A 112 -17.45 10.99 -1.76
C ILE A 112 -16.15 11.67 -2.18
N GLU A 113 -15.91 12.91 -1.75
CA GLU A 113 -14.69 13.64 -2.06
C GLU A 113 -13.44 12.93 -1.48
N GLU A 114 -13.56 12.38 -0.27
CA GLU A 114 -12.51 11.57 0.35
C GLU A 114 -12.12 10.37 -0.52
N VAL A 115 -13.11 9.59 -0.98
CA VAL A 115 -12.90 8.41 -1.83
C VAL A 115 -12.29 8.80 -3.18
N MET A 116 -12.79 9.88 -3.80
CA MET A 116 -12.27 10.35 -5.09
C MET A 116 -10.80 10.74 -5.02
N LYS A 117 -10.40 11.47 -3.97
CA LYS A 117 -8.99 11.82 -3.75
C LYS A 117 -8.07 10.58 -3.62
N VAL A 118 -8.58 9.42 -3.17
CA VAL A 118 -7.77 8.19 -3.05
C VAL A 118 -7.57 7.60 -4.44
N MET A 119 -8.62 7.65 -5.27
CA MET A 119 -8.58 7.14 -6.63
C MET A 119 -7.72 8.00 -7.57
N GLU A 120 -7.60 9.30 -7.29
CA GLU A 120 -6.74 10.24 -8.03
C GLU A 120 -5.23 10.02 -7.78
N LYS A 121 -4.85 9.42 -6.64
CA LYS A 121 -3.43 9.14 -6.30
C LYS A 121 -2.82 7.96 -7.06
N ARG A 122 -3.47 7.50 -8.12
CA ARG A 122 -3.14 6.27 -8.84
C ARG A 122 -2.41 6.53 -10.14
#